data_AF-A0A962JTV5-F1
#
_entry.id   AF-A0A962JTV5-F1
#
_cell.length_a   1.000
_cell.length_b   1.000
_cell.length_c   1.000
_cell.angle_alpha   90.00
_cell.angle_beta   90.00
_cell.angle_gamma   90.00
#
_symmetry.space_group_name_H-M   'P 1'
#
loop_
_entity.id
_entity.type
_entity.pdbx_description
1 polymer ?
#
loop_
_entity_poly.entity_id
_entity_poly.type
_entity_poly.pdbx_seq_one_letter_code
_entity_poly.pdbx_strand_id
1 'polypeptide(L)'
;RDKFRIRVEHGMHENSAEVYIMHLGFPATAVLPAAEQLDWSVVKEEDELAVAIMQELASFLIDTEYEGAPASLLAQSFSGAPKSSLSTDASGRKILVLQLNYERAWEAVGKAIEDAEIEVADKDRSSGNYYVNYYPNAEEKKEGGFFSFLPFVGNDGSKGKAFKFVVNLKTESEKIVVAVASDDEKIEKDLSEAVLATIRENLI
;
A
#
# COMPACT_ATOMS: atom_id res chain seq x y z
N ARG A 1 -8.67 -9.02 32.36
CA ARG A 1 -8.01 -7.71 32.57
C ARG A 1 -7.20 -7.50 31.34
N ASP A 2 -7.47 -6.43 30.62
CA ASP A 2 -7.07 -6.35 29.22
C ASP A 2 -6.16 -5.14 29.04
N LYS A 3 -5.09 -5.32 28.26
CA LYS A 3 -4.12 -4.27 27.96
C LYS A 3 -4.04 -4.10 26.46
N PHE A 4 -4.09 -2.86 26.02
CA PHE A 4 -3.98 -2.50 24.62
C PHE A 4 -2.77 -1.61 24.41
N ARG A 5 -2.09 -1.81 23.28
CA ARG A 5 -1.06 -0.91 22.78
C ARG A 5 -1.47 -0.49 21.38
N ILE A 6 -1.62 0.83 21.22
CA ILE A 6 -1.91 1.46 19.93
C ILE A 6 -0.62 2.13 19.47
N ARG A 7 -0.20 1.82 18.26
CA ARG A 7 0.93 2.49 17.59
C ARG A 7 0.42 3.09 16.29
N VAL A 8 0.81 4.33 16.03
CA VAL A 8 0.48 5.03 14.79
C VAL A 8 1.79 5.28 14.04
N GLU A 9 1.82 4.95 12.76
CA GLU A 9 2.95 5.19 11.85
C GLU A 9 2.49 5.93 10.60
N HIS A 10 3.42 6.45 9.78
CA HIS A 10 3.07 6.94 8.45
C HIS A 10 2.59 5.80 7.56
N GLY A 11 1.62 6.09 6.70
CA GLY A 11 1.15 5.17 5.67
C GLY A 11 1.94 5.30 4.37
N MET A 12 1.38 4.71 3.31
CA MET A 12 2.01 4.67 1.99
C MET A 12 2.05 6.04 1.30
N HIS A 13 1.08 6.90 1.59
CA HIS A 13 0.93 8.23 1.00
C HIS A 13 1.25 9.36 1.98
N GLU A 14 1.48 10.55 1.44
CA GLU A 14 1.48 11.78 2.24
C GLU A 14 0.13 11.96 2.93
N ASN A 15 0.14 12.45 4.18
CA ASN A 15 -1.06 12.61 5.01
C ASN A 15 -1.85 11.31 5.28
N SER A 16 -1.25 10.14 5.07
CA SER A 16 -1.82 8.85 5.47
C SER A 16 -1.12 8.29 6.72
N ALA A 17 -1.86 7.50 7.50
CA ALA A 17 -1.34 6.85 8.70
C ALA A 17 -1.79 5.39 8.79
N GLU A 18 -0.92 4.54 9.30
CA GLU A 18 -1.22 3.16 9.66
C GLU A 18 -1.40 3.06 11.17
N VAL A 19 -2.50 2.46 11.63
CA VAL A 19 -2.79 2.24 13.04
C VAL A 19 -2.68 0.75 13.37
N TYR A 20 -1.84 0.42 14.35
CA TYR A 20 -1.60 -0.93 14.84
C TYR A 20 -2.21 -1.05 16.23
N ILE A 21 -3.04 -2.07 16.45
CA ILE A 21 -3.65 -2.37 17.74
C ILE A 21 -3.18 -3.76 18.17
N MET A 22 -2.54 -3.82 19.33
CA MET A 22 -2.16 -5.07 19.99
C MET A 22 -2.94 -5.22 21.28
N HIS A 23 -3.30 -6.45 21.62
CA HIS A 23 -4.05 -6.78 22.82
C HIS A 23 -3.37 -7.92 23.60
N LEU A 24 -3.35 -7.76 24.92
CA LEU A 24 -2.92 -8.78 25.86
C LEU A 24 -4.01 -8.99 26.91
N GLY A 25 -4.57 -10.20 26.93
CA GLY A 25 -5.55 -10.62 27.91
C GLY A 25 -4.88 -11.25 29.14
N PHE A 26 -5.30 -10.82 30.33
CA PHE A 26 -4.81 -11.35 31.60
C PHE A 26 -5.94 -11.90 32.47
N PRO A 27 -5.71 -13.02 33.19
CA PRO A 27 -6.62 -13.51 34.22
C PRO A 27 -6.95 -12.42 35.24
N ALA A 28 -8.17 -12.44 35.80
CA ALA A 28 -8.60 -11.44 36.79
C ALA A 28 -7.72 -11.42 38.04
N THR A 29 -7.10 -12.55 38.37
CA THR A 29 -6.20 -12.75 39.52
C THR A 29 -4.74 -12.43 39.22
N ALA A 30 -4.39 -12.11 37.97
CA ALA A 30 -3.01 -11.85 37.59
C ALA A 30 -2.48 -10.55 38.23
N VAL A 31 -1.30 -10.64 38.83
CA VAL A 31 -0.50 -9.46 39.20
C VAL A 31 0.21 -9.00 37.93
N LEU A 32 -0.18 -7.84 37.43
CA LEU A 32 0.36 -7.31 36.18
C LEU A 32 1.69 -6.61 36.42
N PRO A 33 2.71 -6.84 35.57
CA PRO A 33 3.93 -6.04 35.60
C PRO A 33 3.63 -4.59 35.17
N ALA A 34 4.62 -3.71 35.34
CA ALA A 34 4.54 -2.35 34.82
C ALA A 34 4.34 -2.35 33.29
N ALA A 35 3.71 -1.30 32.74
CA ALA A 35 3.33 -1.26 31.33
C ALA A 35 4.53 -1.39 30.38
N GLU A 36 5.68 -0.89 30.80
CA GLU A 36 6.96 -0.90 30.08
C GLU A 36 7.60 -2.29 30.06
N GLN A 37 7.21 -3.17 30.98
CA GLN A 37 7.73 -4.54 31.12
C GLN A 37 6.82 -5.58 30.46
N LEU A 38 5.70 -5.15 29.88
CA LEU A 38 4.82 -6.04 29.13
C LEU A 38 5.50 -6.48 27.83
N ASP A 39 5.47 -7.77 27.56
CA ASP A 39 5.95 -8.35 26.31
C ASP A 39 4.85 -8.30 25.25
N TRP A 40 5.05 -7.46 24.24
CA TRP A 40 4.10 -7.26 23.14
C TRP A 40 4.40 -8.12 21.91
N SER A 41 5.39 -9.01 21.99
CA SER A 41 5.69 -9.97 20.93
C SER A 41 4.70 -11.13 20.87
N VAL A 42 3.90 -11.31 21.93
CA VAL A 42 2.85 -12.33 22.00
C VAL A 42 1.65 -11.87 21.16
N VAL A 43 1.55 -12.39 19.94
CA VAL A 43 0.41 -12.18 19.05
C VAL A 43 -0.48 -13.41 19.11
N LYS A 44 -1.78 -13.20 19.35
CA LYS A 44 -2.80 -14.25 19.20
C LYS A 44 -3.38 -14.13 17.78
N GLU A 45 -3.39 -15.22 17.02
CA GLU A 45 -3.88 -15.22 15.61
C GLU A 45 -5.35 -14.81 15.49
N GLU A 46 -6.16 -15.05 16.52
CA GLU A 46 -7.59 -14.71 16.56
C GLU A 46 -7.90 -13.88 17.80
N ASP A 47 -7.50 -12.60 17.76
CA ASP A 47 -7.78 -11.63 18.81
C ASP A 47 -9.03 -10.81 18.50
N GLU A 48 -10.20 -11.39 18.77
CA GLU A 48 -11.50 -10.75 18.57
C GLU A 48 -11.63 -9.39 19.28
N LEU A 49 -10.94 -9.20 20.42
CA LEU A 49 -10.97 -7.93 21.15
C LEU A 49 -10.14 -6.85 20.45
N ALA A 50 -8.96 -7.19 19.92
CA ALA A 50 -8.18 -6.26 19.11
C ALA A 50 -8.98 -5.83 17.85
N VAL A 51 -9.66 -6.79 17.20
CA VAL A 51 -10.53 -6.52 16.04
C VAL A 51 -11.70 -5.61 16.41
N ALA A 52 -12.37 -5.88 17.53
CA ALA A 52 -13.49 -5.05 17.99
C ALA A 52 -13.04 -3.61 18.27
N ILE A 53 -11.89 -3.40 18.92
CA ILE A 53 -11.36 -2.05 19.14
C ILE A 53 -10.94 -1.38 17.83
N MET A 54 -10.40 -2.12 16.87
CA MET A 54 -10.07 -1.58 15.55
C MET A 54 -11.32 -1.06 14.83
N GLN A 55 -12.40 -1.84 14.85
CA GLN A 55 -13.67 -1.46 14.24
C GLN A 55 -14.31 -0.26 14.94
N GLU A 56 -14.29 -0.23 16.27
CA GLU A 56 -14.79 0.91 17.05
C GLU A 56 -13.99 2.18 16.76
N LEU A 57 -12.65 2.09 16.71
CA LEU A 57 -11.81 3.22 16.35
C LEU A 57 -12.08 3.70 14.93
N ALA A 58 -12.24 2.79 13.97
CA ALA A 58 -12.57 3.15 12.60
C ALA A 58 -13.94 3.85 12.51
N SER A 59 -14.96 3.33 13.19
CA SER A 59 -16.29 3.97 13.24
C SER A 59 -16.21 5.35 13.86
N PHE A 60 -15.51 5.48 14.99
CA PHE A 60 -15.32 6.76 15.64
C PHE A 60 -14.66 7.79 14.71
N LEU A 61 -13.61 7.39 13.99
CA LEU A 61 -12.91 8.27 13.05
C LEU A 61 -13.78 8.68 11.85
N ILE A 62 -14.66 7.80 11.38
CA ILE A 62 -15.61 8.08 10.29
C ILE A 62 -16.70 9.06 10.77
N ASP A 63 -17.25 8.84 11.96
CA ASP A 63 -18.36 9.62 12.51
C ASP A 63 -17.91 10.99 13.02
N THR A 64 -16.62 11.18 13.30
CA THR A 64 -16.08 12.48 13.69
C THR A 64 -15.90 13.40 12.49
N GLU A 65 -16.80 14.37 12.32
CA GLU A 65 -16.53 15.56 11.50
C GLU A 65 -15.39 16.36 12.14
N TYR A 66 -14.22 16.36 11.51
CA TYR A 66 -13.02 16.99 12.04
C TYR A 66 -13.06 18.51 11.83
N GLU A 67 -13.92 19.23 12.55
CA GLU A 67 -13.87 20.70 12.59
C GLU A 67 -12.72 21.17 13.50
N GLY A 68 -11.56 21.39 12.90
CA GLY A 68 -10.60 22.39 13.40
C GLY A 68 -9.87 22.10 14.71
N ALA A 69 -9.72 20.84 15.13
CA ALA A 69 -8.83 20.54 16.24
C ALA A 69 -7.38 20.93 15.87
N PRO A 70 -6.68 21.78 16.66
CA PRO A 70 -5.32 22.18 16.35
C PRO A 70 -4.43 20.93 16.29
N ALA A 71 -3.71 20.76 15.17
CA ALA A 71 -2.75 19.68 15.03
C ALA A 71 -1.79 19.72 16.22
N SER A 72 -1.82 18.67 17.05
CA SER A 72 -0.99 18.55 18.24
C SER A 72 0.47 18.80 17.88
N LEU A 73 1.22 19.49 18.73
CA LEU A 73 2.68 19.65 18.56
C LEU A 73 3.39 18.29 18.47
N LEU A 74 2.80 17.23 19.04
CA LEU A 74 3.26 15.84 18.90
C LEU A 74 3.05 15.27 17.49
N ALA A 75 2.02 15.72 16.76
CA ALA A 75 1.78 15.35 15.37
C ALA A 75 2.79 16.03 14.42
N GLN A 76 3.29 17.22 14.78
CA GLN A 76 4.36 17.87 14.01
C GLN A 76 5.71 17.16 14.15
N SER A 77 5.95 16.49 15.29
CA SER A 77 7.11 15.63 15.51
C SER A 77 6.96 14.21 14.95
N PHE A 78 5.86 13.92 14.26
CA PHE A 78 5.64 12.66 13.57
C PHE A 78 6.63 12.62 12.38
N SER A 79 7.85 12.12 12.65
CA SER A 79 9.06 12.31 11.83
C SER A 79 9.32 11.16 10.84
N GLY A 80 8.28 10.49 10.34
CA GLY A 80 8.45 9.44 9.34
C GLY A 80 8.33 10.02 7.93
N ALA A 81 9.28 9.70 7.05
CA ALA A 81 9.08 9.94 5.62
C ALA A 81 7.96 9.00 5.09
N PRO A 82 7.25 9.37 4.01
CA PRO A 82 6.30 8.48 3.35
C PRO A 82 6.93 7.12 3.08
N LYS A 83 6.14 6.04 3.27
CA LYS A 83 6.64 4.68 3.04
C LYS A 83 6.78 4.33 1.56
N SER A 84 6.29 5.17 0.65
CA SER A 84 6.45 5.02 -0.81
C SER A 84 7.05 6.27 -1.45
N SER A 85 7.89 6.10 -2.48
CA SER A 85 8.41 7.21 -3.28
C SER A 85 8.79 6.76 -4.70
N LEU A 86 8.71 7.67 -5.68
CA LEU A 86 9.25 7.42 -7.03
C LEU A 86 10.71 7.84 -7.11
N SER A 87 11.51 7.04 -7.81
CA SER A 87 12.90 7.33 -8.12
C SER A 87 13.24 6.92 -9.55
N THR A 88 14.50 7.07 -9.93
CA THR A 88 15.02 6.65 -11.22
C THR A 88 16.23 5.73 -10.99
N ASP A 89 16.26 4.58 -11.64
CA ASP A 89 17.39 3.65 -11.56
C ASP A 89 18.63 4.17 -12.33
N ALA A 90 19.76 3.47 -12.20
CA ALA A 90 21.00 3.82 -12.90
C ALA A 90 20.88 3.78 -14.45
N SER A 91 19.84 3.14 -14.98
CA SER A 91 19.54 3.05 -16.41
C SER A 91 18.53 4.10 -16.89
N GLY A 92 18.08 5.01 -16.02
CA GLY A 92 17.13 6.06 -16.39
C GLY A 92 15.67 5.62 -16.44
N ARG A 93 15.33 4.45 -15.87
CA ARG A 93 13.95 3.94 -15.76
C ARG A 93 13.33 4.35 -14.43
N LYS A 94 12.04 4.66 -14.43
CA LYS A 94 11.30 4.93 -13.19
C LYS A 94 11.14 3.67 -12.36
N ILE A 95 11.30 3.82 -11.05
CA ILE A 95 11.12 2.78 -10.06
C ILE A 95 10.31 3.33 -8.89
N LEU A 96 9.56 2.46 -8.23
CA LEU A 96 8.86 2.74 -6.98
C LEU A 96 9.68 2.14 -5.84
N VAL A 97 9.92 2.93 -4.80
CA VAL A 97 10.71 2.55 -3.63
C VAL A 97 9.78 2.49 -2.43
N LEU A 98 9.75 1.33 -1.76
CA LEU A 98 8.91 1.06 -0.60
C LEU A 98 9.79 0.80 0.64
N GLN A 99 9.56 1.56 1.71
CA GLN A 99 10.20 1.40 3.03
C GLN A 99 9.47 0.33 3.85
N LEU A 100 9.42 -0.88 3.30
CA LEU A 100 8.72 -2.04 3.84
C LEU A 100 9.64 -3.27 3.80
N ASN A 101 9.30 -4.28 4.59
CA ASN A 101 9.84 -5.62 4.34
C ASN A 101 9.18 -6.23 3.10
N TYR A 102 9.77 -7.33 2.61
CA TYR A 102 9.33 -7.96 1.37
C TYR A 102 7.88 -8.47 1.47
N GLU A 103 7.51 -9.07 2.59
CA GLU A 103 6.19 -9.65 2.79
C GLU A 103 5.11 -8.58 2.72
N ARG A 104 5.31 -7.45 3.38
CA ARG A 104 4.36 -6.33 3.34
C ARG A 104 4.33 -5.65 1.98
N ALA A 105 5.48 -5.47 1.34
CA ALA A 105 5.53 -4.89 0.00
C ALA A 105 4.80 -5.76 -1.02
N TRP A 106 4.95 -7.09 -0.94
CA TRP A 106 4.25 -8.04 -1.79
C TRP A 106 2.74 -7.92 -1.63
N GLU A 107 2.22 -7.97 -0.40
CA GLU A 107 0.78 -7.82 -0.16
C GLU A 107 0.28 -6.43 -0.59
N ALA A 108 1.01 -5.35 -0.27
CA ALA A 108 0.62 -3.99 -0.62
C ALA A 108 0.57 -3.76 -2.14
N VAL A 109 1.59 -4.24 -2.88
CA VAL A 109 1.61 -4.12 -4.34
C VAL A 109 0.54 -5.01 -4.98
N GLY A 110 0.33 -6.23 -4.48
CA GLY A 110 -0.72 -7.11 -4.96
C GLY A 110 -2.11 -6.49 -4.80
N LYS A 111 -2.39 -5.91 -3.63
CA LYS A 111 -3.62 -5.19 -3.35
C LYS A 111 -3.77 -3.95 -4.22
N ALA A 112 -2.70 -3.16 -4.40
CA ALA A 112 -2.74 -1.98 -5.25
C ALA A 112 -3.02 -2.33 -6.72
N ILE A 113 -2.50 -3.45 -7.22
CA ILE A 113 -2.80 -3.95 -8.58
C ILE A 113 -4.29 -4.31 -8.70
N GLU A 114 -4.86 -4.97 -7.68
CA GLU A 114 -6.28 -5.32 -7.63
C GLU A 114 -7.19 -4.08 -7.54
N ASP A 115 -6.88 -3.15 -6.64
CA ASP A 115 -7.64 -1.90 -6.44
C ASP A 115 -7.56 -0.99 -7.69
N ALA A 116 -6.45 -1.05 -8.43
CA ALA A 116 -6.27 -0.42 -9.74
C ALA A 116 -7.03 -1.10 -10.88
N GLU A 117 -7.76 -2.19 -10.62
CA GLU A 117 -8.46 -3.01 -11.64
C GLU A 117 -7.53 -3.55 -12.74
N ILE A 118 -6.23 -3.69 -12.43
CA ILE A 118 -5.23 -4.28 -13.33
C ILE A 118 -5.33 -5.80 -13.21
N GLU A 119 -5.49 -6.49 -14.35
CA GLU A 119 -5.67 -7.94 -14.35
C GLU A 119 -4.34 -8.64 -14.05
N VAL A 120 -4.31 -9.47 -13.00
CA VAL A 120 -3.18 -10.36 -12.69
C VAL A 120 -3.35 -11.66 -13.47
N ALA A 121 -2.47 -11.87 -14.45
CA ALA A 121 -2.42 -13.11 -15.23
C ALA A 121 -1.75 -14.24 -14.44
N ASP A 122 -0.69 -13.94 -13.69
CA ASP A 122 0.03 -14.88 -12.83
C ASP A 122 0.85 -14.13 -11.76
N LYS A 123 1.28 -14.82 -10.71
CA LYS A 123 2.20 -14.28 -9.70
C LYS A 123 3.16 -15.34 -9.19
N ASP A 124 4.43 -14.98 -9.12
CA ASP A 124 5.47 -15.78 -8.49
C ASP A 124 6.13 -14.98 -7.37
N ARG A 125 5.71 -15.25 -6.14
CA ARG A 125 6.28 -14.64 -4.92
C ARG A 125 7.75 -15.01 -4.72
N SER A 126 8.21 -16.15 -5.22
CA SER A 126 9.59 -16.58 -4.99
C SER A 126 10.59 -15.77 -5.83
N SER A 127 10.21 -15.43 -7.07
CA SER A 127 10.99 -14.55 -7.95
C SER A 127 10.59 -13.08 -7.88
N GLY A 128 9.53 -12.75 -7.13
CA GLY A 128 9.04 -11.39 -6.93
C GLY A 128 8.35 -10.80 -8.15
N ASN A 129 7.62 -11.61 -8.91
CA ASN A 129 6.99 -11.18 -10.15
C ASN A 129 5.46 -11.25 -10.10
N TYR A 130 4.80 -10.15 -10.46
CA TYR A 130 3.42 -10.18 -10.92
C TYR A 130 3.41 -10.03 -12.44
N TYR A 131 2.71 -10.93 -13.11
CA TYR A 131 2.45 -10.86 -14.55
C TYR A 131 1.07 -10.24 -14.74
N VAL A 132 1.00 -9.07 -15.36
CA VAL A 132 -0.23 -8.28 -15.44
C VAL A 132 -0.61 -7.94 -16.88
N ASN A 133 -1.91 -7.87 -17.13
CA ASN A 133 -2.49 -7.36 -18.36
C ASN A 133 -3.06 -5.96 -18.08
N TYR A 134 -2.47 -4.94 -18.71
CA TYR A 134 -2.88 -3.54 -18.60
C TYR A 134 -3.71 -3.11 -19.82
N TYR A 135 -4.81 -2.40 -19.56
CA TYR A 135 -5.78 -1.97 -20.55
C TYR A 135 -5.94 -0.44 -20.49
N PRO A 136 -5.15 0.34 -21.23
CA PRO A 136 -5.10 1.80 -21.10
C PRO A 136 -6.43 2.51 -21.44
N ASN A 137 -7.34 1.86 -22.17
CA ASN A 137 -8.63 2.43 -22.60
C ASN A 137 -9.83 1.89 -21.80
N ALA A 138 -9.60 1.15 -20.70
CA ALA A 138 -10.72 0.70 -19.86
C ALA A 138 -11.39 1.86 -19.09
N GLU A 139 -10.72 3.02 -19.01
CA GLU A 139 -11.18 4.22 -18.32
C GLU A 139 -12.01 5.15 -19.24
N GLU A 140 -13.21 4.73 -19.62
CA GLU A 140 -14.27 5.70 -19.99
C GLU A 140 -15.24 5.97 -18.82
N LYS A 141 -14.93 5.55 -17.58
CA LYS A 141 -15.90 5.56 -16.47
C LYS A 141 -15.50 6.18 -15.13
N LYS A 142 -14.28 6.68 -14.94
CA LYS A 142 -13.94 7.43 -13.72
C LYS A 142 -13.57 8.87 -14.12
N GLU A 143 -14.50 9.78 -13.88
CA GLU A 143 -14.34 11.21 -14.10
C GLU A 143 -13.06 11.73 -13.39
N GLY A 144 -12.12 12.30 -14.16
CA GLY A 144 -11.18 13.29 -13.63
C GLY A 144 -9.88 12.81 -12.99
N GLY A 145 -9.30 11.68 -13.41
CA GLY A 145 -7.96 11.23 -12.99
C GLY A 145 -6.81 11.69 -13.90
N PHE A 146 -5.56 11.57 -13.42
CA PHE A 146 -4.30 12.01 -14.05
C PHE A 146 -4.03 11.41 -15.45
N PHE A 147 -4.88 10.53 -15.99
CA PHE A 147 -4.71 9.88 -17.29
C PHE A 147 -5.22 10.69 -18.50
N SER A 148 -5.72 11.91 -18.28
CA SER A 148 -6.16 12.83 -19.35
C SER A 148 -5.08 13.21 -20.38
N PHE A 149 -3.79 12.93 -20.13
CA PHE A 149 -2.69 13.39 -20.98
C PHE A 149 -2.12 12.35 -21.97
N LEU A 150 -2.54 11.08 -21.91
CA LEU A 150 -2.05 10.05 -22.84
C LEU A 150 -2.92 10.04 -24.13
N PRO A 151 -2.34 10.30 -25.32
CA PRO A 151 -3.08 10.31 -26.57
C PRO A 151 -3.20 8.87 -27.11
N PHE A 152 -4.04 8.02 -26.53
CA PHE A 152 -4.32 6.69 -27.08
C PHE A 152 -5.73 6.60 -27.68
N VAL A 153 -5.76 6.58 -29.02
CA VAL A 153 -6.97 6.39 -29.83
C VAL A 153 -7.36 4.91 -29.82
N GLY A 154 -8.59 4.62 -29.41
CA GLY A 154 -9.19 3.29 -29.56
C GLY A 154 -10.66 3.29 -29.18
N ASN A 155 -11.50 3.86 -30.04
CA ASN A 155 -12.96 3.82 -29.99
C ASN A 155 -13.45 2.44 -30.45
N ASP A 156 -13.55 1.48 -29.53
CA ASP A 156 -14.44 0.33 -29.69
C ASP A 156 -14.76 -0.25 -28.31
N GLY A 157 -16.03 -0.55 -28.03
CA GLY A 157 -16.58 -0.93 -26.72
C GLY A 157 -16.13 -2.29 -26.16
N SER A 158 -14.95 -2.76 -26.54
CA SER A 158 -14.21 -3.87 -25.95
C SER A 158 -13.11 -3.30 -25.04
N LYS A 159 -12.51 -4.09 -24.13
CA LYS A 159 -11.47 -3.61 -23.17
C LYS A 159 -10.21 -2.97 -23.81
N GLY A 160 -10.18 -2.66 -25.10
CA GLY A 160 -9.00 -2.17 -25.81
C GLY A 160 -7.93 -3.26 -25.94
N LYS A 161 -6.76 -2.90 -26.48
CA LYS A 161 -5.61 -3.81 -26.58
C LYS A 161 -4.99 -4.03 -25.19
N ALA A 162 -4.83 -5.29 -24.80
CA ALA A 162 -4.08 -5.67 -23.61
C ALA A 162 -2.57 -5.52 -23.85
N PHE A 163 -1.88 -4.91 -22.89
CA PHE A 163 -0.42 -4.84 -22.85
C PHE A 163 0.09 -5.66 -21.66
N LYS A 164 1.08 -6.53 -21.91
CA LYS A 164 1.61 -7.43 -20.90
C LYS A 164 2.80 -6.80 -20.21
N PHE A 165 2.79 -6.82 -18.88
CA PHE A 165 3.88 -6.32 -18.06
C PHE A 165 4.27 -7.32 -16.98
N VAL A 166 5.52 -7.20 -16.54
CA VAL A 166 6.05 -7.83 -15.33
C VAL A 166 6.30 -6.72 -14.32
N VAL A 167 5.61 -6.78 -13.20
CA VAL A 167 5.90 -5.96 -12.01
C VAL A 167 6.84 -6.77 -11.14
N ASN A 168 8.11 -6.35 -11.09
CA ASN A 168 9.14 -7.01 -10.31
C ASN A 168 9.38 -6.28 -8.98
N LEU A 169 9.39 -7.02 -7.88
CA LEU A 169 9.74 -6.56 -6.54
C LEU A 169 11.07 -7.17 -6.12
N LYS A 170 12.01 -6.32 -5.71
CA LYS A 170 13.34 -6.76 -5.27
C LYS A 170 13.78 -6.05 -4.00
N THR A 171 14.33 -6.80 -3.06
CA THR A 171 14.97 -6.24 -1.87
C THR A 171 16.32 -5.63 -2.23
N GLU A 172 16.49 -4.34 -1.94
CA GLU A 172 17.77 -3.64 -2.07
C GLU A 172 18.10 -2.94 -0.76
N SER A 173 19.14 -3.43 -0.05
CA SER A 173 19.45 -3.01 1.32
C SER A 173 18.28 -3.29 2.28
N GLU A 174 17.55 -2.26 2.71
CA GLU A 174 16.45 -2.33 3.69
C GLU A 174 15.10 -1.85 3.12
N LYS A 175 15.01 -1.76 1.79
CA LYS A 175 13.84 -1.28 1.07
C LYS A 175 13.49 -2.22 -0.07
N ILE A 176 12.25 -2.15 -0.54
CA ILE A 176 11.80 -2.87 -1.73
C ILE A 176 11.78 -1.90 -2.90
N VAL A 177 12.39 -2.32 -4.01
CA VAL A 177 12.35 -1.62 -5.28
C VAL A 177 11.37 -2.36 -6.18
N VAL A 178 10.41 -1.63 -6.73
CA VAL A 178 9.41 -2.12 -7.67
C VAL A 178 9.69 -1.50 -9.04
N ALA A 179 9.79 -2.35 -10.05
CA ALA A 179 10.00 -1.94 -11.44
C ALA A 179 8.96 -2.61 -12.34
N VAL A 180 8.56 -1.91 -13.39
CA VAL A 180 7.66 -2.45 -14.42
C VAL A 180 8.45 -2.63 -15.70
N ALA A 181 8.38 -3.82 -16.29
CA ALA A 181 9.02 -4.16 -17.54
C ALA A 181 8.04 -4.85 -18.48
N SER A 182 8.33 -4.80 -19.78
CA SER A 182 7.62 -5.52 -20.83
C SER A 182 8.64 -6.25 -21.71
N ASP A 183 8.29 -7.45 -22.15
CA ASP A 183 9.08 -8.22 -23.12
C ASP A 183 8.82 -7.79 -24.57
N ASP A 184 7.80 -6.97 -24.83
CA ASP A 184 7.55 -6.37 -26.13
C ASP A 184 8.31 -5.04 -26.22
N GLU A 185 9.36 -5.02 -27.05
CA GLU A 185 10.19 -3.83 -27.32
C GLU A 185 9.38 -2.67 -27.94
N LYS A 186 8.17 -2.93 -28.45
CA LYS A 186 7.27 -1.91 -28.98
C LYS A 186 6.39 -1.29 -27.90
N ILE A 187 6.41 -1.80 -26.67
CA ILE A 187 5.71 -1.18 -25.55
C ILE A 187 6.49 0.06 -25.14
N GLU A 188 5.81 1.20 -25.22
CA GLU A 188 6.39 2.49 -24.91
C GLU A 188 6.79 2.57 -23.43
N LYS A 189 7.95 3.19 -23.17
CA LYS A 189 8.43 3.52 -21.83
C LYS A 189 7.32 4.18 -21.00
N ASP A 190 6.55 5.06 -21.64
CA ASP A 190 5.45 5.80 -21.04
C ASP A 190 4.34 4.89 -20.47
N LEU A 191 4.06 3.74 -21.10
CA LEU A 191 3.08 2.78 -20.58
C LEU A 191 3.60 2.03 -19.35
N SER A 192 4.89 1.68 -19.32
CA SER A 192 5.49 1.06 -18.12
C SER A 192 5.48 2.02 -16.93
N GLU A 193 5.77 3.30 -17.20
CA GLU A 193 5.69 4.37 -16.21
C GLU A 193 4.26 4.63 -15.75
N ALA A 194 3.27 4.56 -16.66
CA ALA A 194 1.85 4.65 -16.32
C ALA A 194 1.41 3.53 -15.38
N VAL A 195 1.73 2.27 -15.69
CA VAL A 195 1.41 1.12 -14.81
C VAL A 195 2.04 1.30 -13.43
N LEU A 196 3.31 1.71 -13.37
CA LEU A 196 4.00 1.94 -12.11
C LEU A 196 3.35 3.07 -11.29
N ALA A 197 2.92 4.15 -11.96
CA ALA A 197 2.21 5.25 -11.33
C ALA A 197 0.83 4.82 -10.80
N THR A 198 0.05 4.09 -11.60
CA THR A 198 -1.25 3.54 -11.19
C THR A 198 -1.11 2.65 -9.96
N ILE A 199 -0.10 1.76 -9.92
CA ILE A 199 0.16 0.92 -8.74
C ILE A 199 0.48 1.80 -7.53
N ARG A 200 1.35 2.81 -7.68
CA ARG A 200 1.69 3.70 -6.57
C ARG A 200 0.46 4.43 -6.01
N GLU A 201 -0.44 4.90 -6.87
CA GLU A 201 -1.65 5.64 -6.47
C GLU A 201 -2.65 4.79 -5.68
N ASN A 202 -2.61 3.47 -5.86
CA ASN A 202 -3.51 2.52 -5.20
C ASN A 202 -2.86 1.79 -4.00
N LEU A 203 -1.70 2.27 -3.52
CA LEU A 203 -1.10 1.75 -2.29
C LEU A 203 -1.91 2.21 -1.06
N ILE A 204 -1.97 1.39 -0.02
CA ILE A 204 -2.64 1.72 1.25
C ILE A 204 -1.71 1.42 2.42
#